data_AF-A0A6L9MTD4-F1
#
_entry.id   AF-A0A6L9MTD4-F1
#
_cell.length_a   1.000
_cell.length_b   1.000
_cell.length_c   1.000
_cell.angle_alpha   90.00
_cell.angle_beta   90.00
_cell.angle_gamma   90.00
#
_symmetry.space_group_name_H-M   'P 1'
#
loop_
_entity.id
_entity.type
_entity.pdbx_description
1 polymer ?
#
loop_
_entity_poly.entity_id
_entity_poly.type
_entity_poly.pdbx_seq_one_letter_code
_entity_poly.pdbx_strand_id
1 'polypeptide(L)'
;MTQQQEKLSAFMDGEVEDDKIIDAIKQDEELQAKWQRYHVIRSTMRKEASVAPEMDLTASIAAALDNEPAIVAPKTSRWRSIPVLGNVIPFAAQSGQFAVAASVALAVILGVQHLNQPAPSEPFTTAPTAGPQGGLAPVSLEQTRTLPRNDMNEVLAKKRKINALIADHEQQVKLKQVQIDEEEKVSEEPDRP
;
A
#
# COMPACT_ATOMS: atom_id res chain seq x y z
N MET A 1 -40.85 0.10 2.08
CA MET A 1 -39.76 -0.62 1.38
C MET A 1 -40.42 -1.43 0.28
N THR A 2 -40.02 -1.28 -0.98
CA THR A 2 -40.54 -2.14 -2.05
C THR A 2 -39.72 -3.43 -2.10
N GLN A 3 -40.33 -4.56 -2.44
CA GLN A 3 -39.65 -5.88 -2.47
C GLN A 3 -38.37 -5.87 -3.33
N GLN A 4 -38.34 -5.06 -4.40
CA GLN A 4 -37.16 -4.91 -5.26
C GLN A 4 -35.99 -4.23 -4.54
N GLN A 5 -36.25 -3.31 -3.61
CA GLN A 5 -35.20 -2.63 -2.86
C GLN A 5 -34.53 -3.56 -1.85
N GLU A 6 -35.29 -4.47 -1.26
CA GLU A 6 -34.76 -5.53 -0.38
C GLU A 6 -33.89 -6.50 -1.18
N LYS A 7 -34.37 -6.93 -2.35
CA LYS A 7 -33.58 -7.76 -3.28
C LYS A 7 -32.30 -7.09 -3.72
N LEU A 8 -32.34 -5.78 -4.03
CA LEU A 8 -31.18 -4.99 -4.37
C LEU A 8 -30.15 -4.98 -3.23
N SER A 9 -30.60 -4.77 -2.00
CA SER A 9 -29.72 -4.79 -0.81
C SER A 9 -29.08 -6.16 -0.61
N ALA A 10 -29.87 -7.23 -0.67
CA ALA A 10 -29.37 -8.60 -0.51
C ALA A 10 -28.36 -8.98 -1.61
N PHE A 11 -28.60 -8.53 -2.85
CA PHE A 11 -27.64 -8.67 -3.95
C PHE A 11 -26.34 -7.89 -3.71
N MET A 12 -26.42 -6.65 -3.20
CA MET A 12 -25.23 -5.84 -2.87
C MET A 12 -24.34 -6.44 -1.77
N ASP A 13 -24.95 -7.14 -0.83
CA ASP A 13 -24.26 -7.81 0.27
C ASP A 13 -23.80 -9.23 -0.10
N GLY A 14 -24.15 -9.72 -1.30
CA GLY A 14 -23.79 -11.05 -1.78
C GLY A 14 -24.62 -12.18 -1.19
N GLU A 15 -25.75 -11.87 -0.56
CA GLU A 15 -26.66 -12.86 0.04
C GLU A 15 -27.59 -13.53 -1.00
N VAL A 16 -27.71 -12.92 -2.18
CA VAL A 16 -28.51 -13.43 -3.30
C VAL A 16 -27.68 -13.39 -4.58
N GLU A 17 -27.66 -14.50 -5.31
CA GLU A 17 -27.05 -14.63 -6.63
C GLU A 17 -28.18 -14.90 -7.64
N ASP A 18 -28.80 -13.83 -8.14
CA ASP A 18 -29.91 -13.88 -9.11
C ASP A 18 -29.66 -12.89 -10.24
N ASP A 19 -29.28 -13.38 -11.41
CA ASP A 19 -28.99 -12.54 -12.60
C ASP A 19 -30.19 -11.66 -13.01
N LYS A 20 -31.41 -12.01 -12.61
CA LYS A 20 -32.61 -11.21 -12.92
C LYS A 20 -32.59 -9.84 -12.26
N ILE A 21 -31.89 -9.69 -11.13
CA ILE A 21 -31.77 -8.37 -10.48
C ILE A 21 -30.91 -7.43 -11.33
N ILE A 22 -29.92 -7.95 -12.04
CA ILE A 22 -29.06 -7.16 -12.93
C ILE A 22 -29.89 -6.61 -14.08
N ASP A 23 -30.76 -7.43 -14.67
CA ASP A 23 -31.67 -6.99 -15.73
C ASP A 23 -32.68 -5.96 -15.23
N ALA A 24 -33.20 -6.13 -14.01
CA ALA A 24 -34.08 -5.15 -13.37
C ALA A 24 -33.38 -3.81 -13.11
N ILE A 25 -32.12 -3.83 -12.66
CA ILE A 25 -31.31 -2.61 -12.47
C ILE A 25 -31.08 -1.93 -13.82
N LYS A 26 -30.76 -2.66 -14.90
CA LYS A 26 -30.53 -2.06 -16.22
C LYS A 26 -31.75 -1.31 -16.79
N GLN A 27 -32.96 -1.76 -16.45
CA GLN A 27 -34.20 -1.22 -17.02
C GLN A 27 -34.85 -0.12 -16.17
N ASP A 28 -34.42 0.06 -14.91
CA ASP A 28 -35.04 0.98 -13.95
C ASP A 28 -34.03 2.02 -13.44
N GLU A 29 -34.24 3.28 -13.83
CA GLU A 29 -33.40 4.42 -13.46
C GLU A 29 -33.47 4.74 -11.94
N GLU A 30 -34.62 4.53 -11.29
CA GLU A 30 -34.76 4.75 -9.84
C GLU A 30 -33.92 3.71 -9.07
N LEU A 31 -33.91 2.48 -9.57
CA LEU A 31 -33.14 1.37 -9.01
C LEU A 31 -31.63 1.58 -9.18
N GLN A 32 -31.19 2.08 -10.34
CA GLN A 32 -29.79 2.48 -10.59
C GLN A 32 -29.34 3.60 -9.65
N ALA A 33 -30.14 4.64 -9.52
CA ALA A 33 -29.83 5.76 -8.62
C ALA A 33 -29.73 5.29 -7.16
N LYS A 34 -30.55 4.31 -6.77
CA LYS A 34 -30.49 3.70 -5.43
C LYS A 34 -29.24 2.84 -5.24
N TRP A 35 -28.89 2.02 -6.23
CA TRP A 35 -27.65 1.24 -6.26
C TRP A 35 -26.41 2.14 -6.06
N GLN A 36 -26.33 3.25 -6.82
CA GLN A 36 -25.25 4.23 -6.69
C GLN A 36 -25.19 4.82 -5.26
N ARG A 37 -26.33 5.28 -4.72
CA ARG A 37 -26.39 5.85 -3.36
C ARG A 37 -25.91 4.85 -2.30
N TYR A 38 -26.29 3.58 -2.42
CA TYR A 38 -25.86 2.55 -1.46
C TYR A 38 -24.35 2.32 -1.51
N HIS A 39 -23.75 2.28 -2.69
CA HIS A 39 -22.29 2.18 -2.82
C HIS A 39 -21.56 3.40 -2.23
N VAL A 40 -22.08 4.60 -2.46
CA VAL A 40 -21.52 5.83 -1.85
C VAL A 40 -21.59 5.75 -0.33
N ILE A 41 -22.75 5.43 0.25
CA ILE A 41 -22.91 5.28 1.71
C ILE A 41 -21.96 4.20 2.26
N ARG A 42 -21.84 3.05 1.57
CA ARG A 42 -20.93 1.97 1.98
C ARG A 42 -19.48 2.43 2.02
N SER A 43 -19.02 3.13 0.97
CA SER A 43 -17.66 3.65 0.88
C SER A 43 -17.39 4.77 1.88
N THR A 44 -18.38 5.61 2.19
CA THR A 44 -18.22 6.65 3.23
C THR A 44 -18.12 6.03 4.63
N MET A 45 -18.97 5.03 4.95
CA MET A 45 -18.91 4.32 6.23
C MET A 45 -17.56 3.61 6.45
N ARG A 46 -16.97 3.07 5.38
CA ARG A 46 -15.64 2.44 5.42
C ARG A 46 -14.48 3.44 5.42
N LYS A 47 -14.76 4.75 5.35
CA LYS A 47 -13.75 5.81 5.19
C LYS A 47 -12.87 5.62 3.95
N GLU A 48 -13.38 4.91 2.94
CA GLU A 48 -12.71 4.67 1.65
C GLU A 48 -12.97 5.83 0.68
N ALA A 49 -14.00 6.64 0.94
CA ALA A 49 -14.36 7.78 0.11
C ALA A 49 -13.40 8.98 0.35
N SER A 50 -12.28 9.01 -0.39
CA SER A 50 -11.54 10.26 -0.68
C SER A 50 -12.01 10.92 -2.00
N VAL A 51 -13.05 10.39 -2.62
CA VAL A 51 -13.49 10.80 -3.96
C VAL A 51 -14.55 11.88 -3.85
N ALA A 52 -14.31 13.00 -4.52
CA ALA A 52 -15.29 14.05 -4.71
C ALA A 52 -16.57 13.46 -5.32
N PRO A 53 -17.71 13.46 -4.60
CA PRO A 53 -18.97 12.88 -5.09
C PRO A 53 -19.51 13.54 -6.36
N GLU A 54 -18.94 14.66 -6.80
CA GLU A 54 -19.29 15.37 -8.03
C GLU A 54 -18.60 14.84 -9.29
N MET A 55 -17.57 13.99 -9.20
CA MET A 55 -16.95 13.41 -10.40
C MET A 55 -17.68 12.13 -10.82
N ASP A 56 -18.83 12.29 -11.46
CA ASP A 56 -19.50 11.18 -12.12
C ASP A 56 -18.77 10.80 -13.42
N LEU A 57 -17.86 9.82 -13.31
CA LEU A 57 -17.14 9.25 -14.44
C LEU A 57 -17.90 8.09 -15.11
N THR A 58 -19.02 7.65 -14.54
CA THR A 58 -19.70 6.42 -14.96
C THR A 58 -20.17 6.49 -16.41
N ALA A 59 -20.77 7.63 -16.81
CA ALA A 59 -21.23 7.86 -18.18
C ALA A 59 -20.06 7.89 -19.19
N SER A 60 -18.94 8.53 -18.84
CA SER A 60 -17.76 8.58 -19.70
C SER A 60 -17.11 7.21 -19.86
N ILE A 61 -17.07 6.41 -18.79
CA ILE A 61 -16.53 5.05 -18.83
C ILE A 61 -17.45 4.14 -19.65
N ALA A 62 -18.77 4.23 -19.47
CA ALA A 62 -19.74 3.46 -20.27
C ALA A 62 -19.59 3.77 -21.77
N ALA A 63 -19.49 5.05 -22.13
CA ALA A 63 -19.24 5.47 -23.51
C ALA A 63 -17.88 4.98 -24.04
N ALA A 64 -16.83 4.98 -23.22
CA ALA A 64 -15.53 4.44 -23.61
C ALA A 64 -15.60 2.93 -23.87
N LEU A 65 -16.26 2.18 -22.98
CA LEU A 65 -16.46 0.73 -23.10
C LEU A 65 -17.25 0.34 -24.36
N ASP A 66 -18.30 1.09 -24.72
CA ASP A 66 -19.06 0.85 -25.95
C ASP A 66 -18.20 1.02 -27.22
N ASN A 67 -17.16 1.85 -27.14
CA ASN A 67 -16.20 2.09 -28.23
C ASN A 67 -15.00 1.13 -28.19
N GLU A 68 -14.88 0.25 -27.19
CA GLU A 68 -13.81 -0.73 -27.13
C GLU A 68 -14.06 -1.87 -28.14
N PRO A 69 -13.06 -2.23 -28.97
CA PRO A 69 -13.18 -3.41 -29.81
C PRO A 69 -13.27 -4.64 -28.91
N ALA A 70 -14.30 -5.47 -29.09
CA ALA A 70 -14.53 -6.68 -28.30
C ALA A 70 -13.35 -7.66 -28.43
N ILE A 71 -12.35 -7.56 -27.55
CA ILE A 71 -11.32 -8.58 -27.37
C ILE A 71 -11.93 -9.68 -26.51
N VAL A 72 -12.75 -10.52 -27.15
CA VAL A 72 -13.37 -11.68 -26.52
C VAL A 72 -12.26 -12.69 -26.25
N ALA A 73 -11.88 -12.77 -24.96
CA ALA A 73 -10.93 -13.68 -24.35
C ALA A 73 -9.43 -13.44 -24.66
N PRO A 74 -8.53 -13.64 -23.67
CA PRO A 74 -7.14 -13.90 -23.95
C PRO A 74 -7.09 -15.16 -24.81
N LYS A 75 -6.77 -15.02 -26.10
CA LYS A 75 -6.39 -16.17 -26.94
C LYS A 75 -5.30 -16.88 -26.17
N THR A 76 -5.59 -18.06 -25.63
CA THR A 76 -4.58 -18.90 -25.00
C THR A 76 -3.46 -19.00 -26.02
N SER A 77 -2.28 -18.53 -25.64
CA SER A 77 -1.19 -18.33 -26.57
C SER A 77 -1.01 -19.58 -27.43
N ARG A 78 -1.09 -19.42 -28.76
CA ARG A 78 -0.81 -20.47 -29.77
C ARG A 78 0.60 -21.04 -29.66
N TRP A 79 1.41 -20.59 -28.70
CA TRP A 79 2.72 -21.17 -28.41
C TRP A 79 2.62 -22.57 -27.80
N ARG A 80 1.44 -23.02 -27.37
CA ARG A 80 1.23 -24.42 -26.95
C ARG A 80 1.16 -25.42 -28.12
N SER A 81 1.05 -24.97 -29.37
CA SER A 81 0.90 -25.87 -30.54
C SER A 81 2.17 -26.03 -31.39
N ILE A 82 3.37 -25.73 -30.87
CA ILE A 82 4.62 -26.12 -31.54
C ILE A 82 5.02 -27.50 -31.00
N PRO A 83 4.86 -28.60 -31.79
CA PRO A 83 5.07 -29.97 -31.33
C PRO A 83 6.52 -30.27 -30.89
N VAL A 84 7.46 -29.38 -31.18
CA VAL A 84 8.89 -29.55 -30.86
C VAL A 84 9.26 -28.96 -29.48
N LEU A 85 8.45 -28.04 -28.93
CA LEU A 85 8.76 -27.41 -27.63
C LEU A 85 8.14 -28.15 -26.42
N GLY A 86 7.25 -29.12 -26.63
CA GLY A 86 6.53 -29.82 -25.55
C GLY A 86 7.42 -30.56 -24.54
N ASN A 87 8.65 -30.92 -24.93
CA ASN A 87 9.53 -31.78 -24.12
C ASN A 87 10.72 -31.06 -23.45
N VAL A 88 10.87 -29.74 -23.60
CA VAL A 88 11.98 -28.97 -22.98
C VAL A 88 11.52 -27.91 -21.97
N ILE A 89 10.22 -27.87 -21.66
CA ILE A 89 9.62 -26.84 -20.80
C ILE A 89 9.90 -27.00 -19.28
N PRO A 90 10.31 -28.14 -18.68
CA PRO A 90 10.55 -28.12 -17.23
C PRO A 90 11.73 -27.21 -16.85
N PHE A 91 12.68 -26.95 -17.75
CA PHE A 91 13.81 -26.04 -17.49
C PHE A 91 13.50 -24.57 -17.78
N ALA A 92 12.59 -24.28 -18.73
CA ALA A 92 12.19 -22.91 -19.08
C ALA A 92 11.27 -22.28 -18.02
N ALA A 93 10.39 -23.08 -17.39
CA ALA A 93 9.51 -22.59 -16.33
C ALA A 93 10.28 -22.04 -15.11
N GLN A 94 11.45 -22.61 -14.81
CA GLN A 94 12.31 -22.16 -13.71
C GLN A 94 13.13 -20.90 -14.05
N SER A 95 13.30 -20.58 -15.34
CA SER A 95 13.98 -19.36 -15.80
C SER A 95 13.10 -18.09 -15.70
N GLY A 96 11.78 -18.24 -15.57
CA GLY A 96 10.86 -17.10 -15.47
C GLY A 96 11.11 -16.23 -14.23
N GLN A 97 11.49 -16.84 -13.11
CA GLN A 97 11.84 -16.10 -11.88
C GLN A 97 13.12 -15.27 -12.07
N PHE A 98 14.11 -15.81 -12.78
CA PHE A 98 15.34 -15.08 -13.11
C PHE A 98 15.09 -13.94 -14.11
N ALA A 99 14.16 -14.09 -15.05
CA ALA A 99 13.83 -13.05 -16.02
C ALA A 99 13.19 -11.81 -15.34
N VAL A 100 12.33 -12.02 -14.33
CA VAL A 100 11.76 -10.93 -13.54
C VAL A 100 12.84 -10.26 -12.68
N ALA A 101 13.70 -11.05 -12.03
CA ALA A 101 14.79 -10.49 -11.21
C ALA A 101 15.83 -9.71 -12.06
N ALA A 102 16.21 -10.24 -13.22
CA ALA A 102 17.16 -9.60 -14.13
C ALA A 102 16.62 -8.30 -14.73
N SER A 103 15.33 -8.25 -15.06
CA SER A 103 14.70 -7.03 -15.58
C SER A 103 14.58 -5.94 -14.51
N VAL A 104 14.23 -6.30 -13.26
CA VAL A 104 14.25 -5.35 -12.13
C VAL A 104 15.67 -4.84 -11.84
N ALA A 105 16.67 -5.72 -11.81
CA ALA A 105 18.06 -5.32 -11.59
C ALA A 105 18.58 -4.37 -12.68
N LEU A 106 18.24 -4.64 -13.94
CA LEU A 106 18.63 -3.79 -15.08
C LEU A 106 17.93 -2.43 -15.02
N ALA A 107 16.63 -2.38 -14.66
CA ALA A 107 15.90 -1.13 -14.46
C ALA A 107 16.48 -0.27 -13.31
N VAL A 108 16.90 -0.90 -12.21
CA VAL A 108 17.54 -0.20 -11.08
C VAL A 108 18.91 0.37 -11.49
N ILE A 109 19.73 -0.41 -12.19
CA ILE A 109 21.07 0.05 -12.65
C ILE A 109 20.94 1.23 -13.61
N LEU A 110 20.03 1.17 -14.59
CA LEU A 110 19.81 2.27 -15.53
C LEU A 110 19.12 3.49 -14.88
N GLY A 111 18.20 3.26 -13.94
CA GLY A 111 17.48 4.34 -13.24
C GLY A 111 18.39 5.18 -12.33
N VAL A 112 19.36 4.55 -11.64
CA VAL A 112 20.31 5.26 -10.77
C VAL A 112 21.22 6.21 -11.56
N GLN A 113 21.54 5.89 -12.82
CA GLN A 113 22.33 6.78 -13.66
C GLN A 113 21.53 8.00 -14.15
N HIS A 114 20.22 7.86 -14.34
CA HIS A 114 19.35 8.98 -14.71
C HIS A 114 19.10 9.95 -13.55
N LEU A 115 18.95 9.43 -12.33
CA LEU A 115 18.70 10.25 -11.13
C LEU A 115 19.94 10.99 -10.62
N ASN A 116 21.15 10.55 -11.00
CA ASN A 116 22.42 11.20 -10.68
C ASN A 116 22.91 12.16 -11.77
N GLN A 117 22.06 12.59 -12.72
CA GLN A 117 22.45 13.72 -13.57
C GLN A 117 22.64 14.96 -12.68
N PRO A 118 23.80 15.65 -12.74
CA PRO A 118 23.97 16.90 -12.04
C PRO A 118 22.91 17.88 -12.53
N ALA A 119 22.12 18.42 -11.60
CA ALA A 119 21.12 19.43 -11.90
C ALA A 119 21.78 20.60 -12.66
N PRO A 120 21.12 21.17 -13.69
CA PRO A 120 21.62 22.38 -14.34
C PRO A 120 21.79 23.46 -13.27
N SER A 121 22.98 24.05 -13.23
CA SER A 121 23.36 25.09 -12.28
C SER A 121 22.57 26.37 -12.58
N GLU A 122 21.38 26.50 -12.02
CA GLU A 122 20.66 27.76 -11.97
C GLU A 122 21.36 28.70 -10.97
N PRO A 123 21.69 29.95 -11.35
CA PRO A 123 22.32 30.90 -10.46
C PRO A 123 21.37 31.29 -9.31
N PHE A 124 21.77 30.92 -8.09
CA PHE A 124 21.07 31.24 -6.86
C PHE A 124 21.12 32.76 -6.59
N THR A 125 19.98 33.45 -6.69
CA THR A 125 19.86 34.85 -6.25
C THR A 125 19.51 34.87 -4.77
N THR A 126 20.49 35.16 -3.89
CA THR A 126 20.24 35.38 -2.46
C THR A 126 19.50 36.71 -2.28
N ALA A 127 18.26 36.66 -1.79
CA ALA A 127 17.57 37.85 -1.29
C ALA A 127 18.36 38.45 -0.10
N PRO A 128 18.49 39.78 0.02
CA PRO A 128 19.27 40.41 1.08
C PRO A 128 18.60 40.20 2.44
N THR A 129 19.38 39.66 3.39
CA THR A 129 18.98 39.56 4.80
C THR A 129 19.08 40.93 5.45
N ALA A 130 17.94 41.52 5.81
CA ALA A 130 17.87 42.66 6.72
C ALA A 130 16.93 42.30 7.88
N GLY A 131 17.50 41.93 9.02
CA GLY A 131 16.77 41.66 10.27
C GLY A 131 17.72 41.22 11.39
N PRO A 132 17.60 41.76 12.61
CA PRO A 132 18.61 41.61 13.66
C PRO A 132 18.62 40.21 14.25
N GLN A 133 19.83 39.80 14.65
CA GLN A 133 20.21 38.54 15.29
C GLN A 133 19.16 38.00 16.27
N GLY A 134 18.58 36.85 15.93
CA GLY A 134 17.76 36.05 16.82
C GLY A 134 17.75 34.62 16.29
N GLY A 135 18.62 33.78 16.84
CA GLY A 135 18.82 32.40 16.39
C GLY A 135 17.53 31.60 16.53
N LEU A 136 17.00 31.15 15.39
CA LEU A 136 16.05 30.05 15.33
C LEU A 136 16.82 28.90 14.69
N ALA A 137 17.05 27.85 15.49
CA ALA A 137 17.72 26.64 15.04
C ALA A 137 17.00 26.12 13.77
N PRO A 138 17.73 25.80 12.69
CA PRO A 138 17.11 25.26 11.50
C PRO A 138 16.45 23.93 11.87
N VAL A 139 15.14 23.85 11.64
CA VAL A 139 14.41 22.59 11.63
C VAL A 139 15.02 21.72 10.53
N SER A 140 15.57 20.57 10.91
CA SER A 140 16.15 19.61 9.99
C SER A 140 15.08 19.14 9.00
N LEU A 141 15.07 19.68 7.79
CA LEU A 141 14.45 19.01 6.67
C LEU A 141 15.16 17.67 6.50
N GLU A 142 14.38 16.59 6.55
CA GLU A 142 14.77 15.20 6.37
C GLU A 142 15.73 15.07 5.19
N GLN A 143 17.03 15.03 5.48
CA GLN A 143 18.05 14.79 4.49
C GLN A 143 17.91 13.34 4.03
N THR A 144 17.35 13.14 2.84
CA THR A 144 17.42 11.89 2.07
C THR A 144 18.83 11.33 2.20
N ARG A 145 18.98 10.28 3.02
CA ARG A 145 20.26 9.59 3.17
C ARG A 145 20.48 8.75 1.93
N THR A 146 21.26 9.27 0.99
CA THR A 146 22.02 8.44 0.06
C THR A 146 22.89 7.49 0.91
N LEU A 147 22.63 6.18 0.85
CA LEU A 147 23.42 5.18 1.57
C LEU A 147 24.89 5.28 1.11
N PRO A 148 25.85 5.63 1.99
CA PRO A 148 27.25 5.51 1.66
C PRO A 148 27.66 4.04 1.73
N ARG A 149 28.45 3.67 0.73
CA ARG A 149 29.24 2.44 0.60
C ARG A 149 29.80 1.94 1.95
N ASN A 150 29.34 0.75 2.38
CA ASN A 150 29.96 -0.16 3.35
C ASN A 150 30.98 0.44 4.33
N ASP A 151 30.54 1.28 5.26
CA ASP A 151 31.35 1.60 6.44
C ASP A 151 31.12 0.53 7.51
N MET A 152 31.84 -0.59 7.39
CA MET A 152 31.77 -1.73 8.32
C MET A 152 31.96 -1.28 9.78
N ASN A 153 32.79 -0.26 10.02
CA ASN A 153 32.99 0.33 11.34
C ASN A 153 31.74 1.03 11.89
N GLU A 154 30.98 1.75 11.06
CA GLU A 154 29.70 2.34 11.49
C GLU A 154 28.65 1.26 11.78
N VAL A 155 28.61 0.19 10.98
CA VAL A 155 27.69 -0.93 11.20
C VAL A 155 28.02 -1.63 12.52
N LEU A 156 29.31 -1.83 12.83
CA LEU A 156 29.75 -2.39 14.10
C LEU A 156 29.39 -1.48 15.29
N ALA A 157 29.55 -0.17 15.15
CA ALA A 157 29.14 0.79 16.18
C ALA A 157 27.62 0.77 16.41
N LYS A 158 26.82 0.70 15.33
CA LYS A 158 25.36 0.56 15.41
C LYS A 158 24.95 -0.75 16.09
N LYS A 159 25.59 -1.87 15.74
CA LYS A 159 25.35 -3.18 16.38
C LYS A 159 25.66 -3.15 17.87
N ARG A 160 26.78 -2.56 18.30
CA ARG A 160 27.12 -2.40 19.72
C ARG A 160 26.07 -1.58 20.46
N LYS A 161 25.60 -0.48 19.86
CA LYS A 161 24.56 0.37 20.45
C LYS A 161 23.22 -0.38 20.60
N ILE A 162 22.82 -1.14 19.59
CA ILE A 162 21.59 -1.95 19.63
C ILE A 162 21.69 -3.02 20.74
N ASN A 163 22.82 -3.73 20.82
CA ASN A 163 23.01 -4.75 21.85
C ASN A 163 22.98 -4.16 23.26
N ALA A 164 23.55 -2.97 23.46
CA ALA A 164 23.49 -2.28 24.75
C ALA A 164 22.05 -1.89 25.12
N LEU A 165 21.26 -1.42 24.14
CA LEU A 165 19.87 -1.01 24.37
C LEU A 165 18.96 -2.21 24.66
N ILE A 166 19.19 -3.36 24.01
CA ILE A 166 18.47 -4.60 24.29
C ILE A 166 18.78 -5.08 25.71
N ALA A 167 20.06 -5.10 26.11
CA ALA A 167 20.47 -5.52 27.45
C ALA A 167 19.87 -4.63 28.54
N ASP A 168 19.85 -3.31 28.32
CA ASP A 168 19.21 -2.35 29.24
C ASP A 168 17.69 -2.59 29.33
N HIS A 169 17.03 -2.81 28.20
CA HIS A 169 15.60 -3.08 28.19
C HIS A 169 15.24 -4.37 28.97
N GLU A 170 16.03 -5.43 28.83
CA GLU A 170 15.84 -6.66 29.61
C GLU A 170 15.98 -6.42 31.12
N GLN A 171 16.90 -5.55 31.55
CA GLN A 171 17.02 -5.18 32.96
C GLN A 171 15.80 -4.41 33.45
N GLN A 172 15.30 -3.46 32.66
CA GLN A 172 14.07 -2.72 33.00
C GLN A 172 12.86 -3.64 33.12
N VAL A 173 12.72 -4.62 32.23
CA VAL A 173 11.62 -5.61 32.30
C VAL A 173 11.76 -6.46 33.56
N LYS A 174 12.97 -6.90 33.91
CA LYS A 174 13.21 -7.68 35.14
C LYS A 174 12.92 -6.85 36.40
N LEU A 175 13.38 -5.60 36.46
CA LEU A 175 13.09 -4.71 37.58
C LEU A 175 11.58 -4.46 37.73
N LYS A 176 10.89 -4.24 36.61
CA LYS A 176 9.44 -4.07 36.62
C LYS A 176 8.71 -5.35 37.04
N GLN A 177 9.17 -6.52 36.61
CA GLN A 177 8.62 -7.80 37.07
C GLN A 177 8.86 -8.02 38.56
N VAL A 178 10.05 -7.75 39.07
CA VAL A 178 10.35 -7.84 40.51
C VAL A 178 9.49 -6.86 41.32
N GLN A 179 9.27 -5.64 40.81
CA GLN A 179 8.40 -4.67 41.47
C GLN A 179 6.94 -5.13 41.47
N ILE A 180 6.46 -5.76 40.39
CA ILE A 180 5.13 -6.37 40.33
C ILE A 180 5.04 -7.55 41.31
N ASP A 181 6.05 -8.42 41.36
CA ASP A 181 6.09 -9.57 42.27
C ASP A 181 6.18 -9.13 43.75
N GLU A 182 6.84 -8.01 44.04
CA GLU A 182 6.88 -7.38 45.38
C GLU A 182 5.54 -6.72 45.74
N GLU A 183 4.88 -6.03 44.82
CA GLU A 183 3.54 -5.47 45.02
C GLU A 183 2.48 -6.56 45.21
N GLU A 184 2.60 -7.69 44.50
CA GLU A 184 1.71 -8.84 44.62
C GLU A 184 1.92 -9.57 45.96
N LYS A 185 3.17 -9.74 46.42
CA LYS A 185 3.48 -10.30 47.75
C LYS A 185 3.00 -9.44 48.92
N VAL A 186 3.05 -8.10 48.79
CA VAL A 186 2.52 -7.19 49.82
C VAL A 186 0.98 -7.21 49.85
N SER A 187 0.33 -7.58 48.74
CA SER A 187 -1.12 -7.76 48.68
C SER A 187 -1.63 -9.13 49.13
N GLU A 188 -0.77 -10.15 49.16
CA GLU A 188 -1.09 -11.53 49.59
C GLU A 188 -0.75 -11.85 51.05
N GLU A 189 -0.11 -10.96 51.81
CA GLU A 189 0.13 -11.19 53.25
C GLU A 189 -1.19 -11.02 54.03
N PRO A 190 -1.83 -12.13 54.50
CA PRO A 190 -3.11 -12.04 55.16
C PRO A 190 -2.87 -11.60 56.60
N ASP A 191 -3.49 -10.47 56.93
CA ASP A 191 -3.80 -10.07 58.30
C ASP A 191 -4.28 -11.27 59.11
N ARG A 192 -3.52 -11.66 60.14
CA ARG A 192 -3.97 -12.39 61.34
C ARG A 192 -2.81 -12.75 62.29
N PRO A 193 -3.06 -12.86 63.61
CA PRO A 193 -4.11 -12.26 64.43
C PRO A 193 -3.59 -11.18 65.40
#